data_AF-A0A536Z3V2-F1
#
_entry.id   AF-A0A536Z3V2-F1
#
_cell.length_a   1.000
_cell.length_b   1.000
_cell.length_c   1.000
_cell.angle_alpha   90.00
_cell.angle_beta   90.00
_cell.angle_gamma   90.00
#
_symmetry.space_group_name_H-M   'P 1'
#
loop_
_entity.id
_entity.type
_entity.pdbx_description
1 polymer ?
#
loop_
_entity_poly.entity_id
_entity_poly.type
_entity_poly.pdbx_seq_one_letter_code
_entity_poly.pdbx_strand_id
1 'polypeptide(L)'
;MLVNCVAYEEGRKLADIAKEDISEYLKRPNCFVWVGLKDPESAELEEMRAEFGLHELAVEDARHGHQRPKIEEYGDSLFAVLQTVETRDGQPELGEVDIFVGPNYILSIRRHSEKGFADVRARCE
;
A
#
# COMPACT_ATOMS: atom_id res chain seq x y z
N MET A 1 5.79 -8.66 -4.15
CA MET A 1 4.73 -9.23 -4.98
C MET A 1 3.43 -8.45 -4.86
N LEU A 2 2.87 -8.07 -6.01
CA LEU A 2 1.50 -7.53 -6.11
C LEU A 2 0.45 -8.53 -5.63
N VAL A 3 -0.41 -8.11 -4.70
CA VAL A 3 -1.55 -8.88 -4.19
C VAL A 3 -2.84 -8.44 -4.87
N ASN A 4 -3.04 -7.14 -4.98
CA ASN A 4 -4.21 -6.55 -5.64
C ASN A 4 -3.89 -5.13 -6.13
N CYS A 5 -4.51 -4.76 -7.24
CA CYS A 5 -4.50 -3.42 -7.82
C CYS A 5 -5.91 -3.16 -8.32
N VAL A 6 -6.68 -2.35 -7.60
CA VAL A 6 -8.12 -2.22 -7.82
C VAL A 6 -8.52 -0.76 -7.86
N ALA A 7 -9.29 -0.41 -8.88
CA ALA A 7 -9.97 0.87 -8.98
C ALA A 7 -11.38 0.78 -8.41
N TYR A 8 -11.81 1.85 -7.76
CA TYR A 8 -13.10 2.01 -7.12
C TYR A 8 -13.74 3.32 -7.56
N GLU A 9 -15.06 3.33 -7.64
CA GLU A 9 -15.85 4.54 -7.88
C GLU A 9 -17.09 4.49 -6.98
N GLU A 10 -17.36 5.58 -6.27
CA GLU A 10 -18.50 5.68 -5.31
C GLU A 10 -18.59 4.51 -4.31
N GLY A 11 -17.44 4.03 -3.82
CA GLY A 11 -17.36 2.95 -2.85
C GLY A 11 -17.58 1.55 -3.44
N ARG A 12 -17.65 1.40 -4.77
CA ARG A 12 -17.81 0.10 -5.43
C ARG A 12 -16.57 -0.24 -6.24
N LYS A 13 -16.23 -1.53 -6.27
CA LYS A 13 -15.18 -2.04 -7.15
C LYS A 13 -15.55 -1.78 -8.61
N LEU A 14 -14.71 -1.03 -9.32
CA LEU A 14 -14.86 -0.76 -10.75
C LEU A 14 -14.16 -1.85 -11.57
N ALA A 15 -12.88 -2.11 -11.29
CA ALA A 15 -12.09 -3.14 -11.98
C ALA A 15 -10.81 -3.48 -11.21
N ASP A 16 -10.29 -4.69 -11.42
CA ASP A 16 -8.86 -4.97 -11.24
C ASP A 16 -8.10 -4.34 -12.41
N ILE A 17 -7.05 -3.57 -12.12
CA ILE A 17 -6.30 -2.80 -13.11
C ILE A 17 -4.82 -3.24 -13.15
N ALA A 18 -4.16 -3.00 -14.28
CA ALA A 18 -2.71 -3.18 -14.37
C ALA A 18 -1.99 -2.03 -13.64
N LYS A 19 -0.73 -2.26 -13.22
CA LYS A 19 0.03 -1.25 -12.47
C LYS A 19 0.30 -0.01 -13.33
N GLU A 20 0.52 -0.23 -14.62
CA GLU A 20 0.80 0.78 -15.63
C GLU A 20 -0.42 1.67 -15.92
N ASP A 21 -1.63 1.24 -15.52
CA ASP A 21 -2.86 2.01 -15.68
C ASP A 21 -3.19 2.87 -14.46
N ILE A 22 -2.47 2.71 -13.33
CA ILE A 22 -2.76 3.41 -12.06
C ILE A 22 -2.88 4.92 -12.29
N SER A 23 -1.86 5.53 -12.89
CA SER A 23 -1.82 6.96 -13.13
C SER A 23 -2.98 7.48 -14.00
N GLU A 24 -3.51 6.69 -14.93
CA GLU A 24 -4.69 7.04 -15.73
C GLU A 24 -6.00 6.96 -14.94
N TYR A 25 -6.14 5.98 -14.04
CA TYR A 25 -7.29 5.90 -13.16
C TYR A 25 -7.29 7.01 -12.11
N LEU A 26 -6.12 7.42 -11.59
CA LEU A 26 -6.00 8.52 -10.62
C LEU A 26 -6.41 9.89 -11.20
N LYS A 27 -6.36 10.05 -12.53
CA LYS A 27 -6.83 11.28 -13.21
C LYS A 27 -8.35 11.34 -13.35
N ARG A 28 -9.06 10.22 -13.16
CA ARG A 28 -10.51 10.18 -13.30
C ARG A 28 -11.18 10.81 -12.07
N PRO A 29 -12.21 11.65 -12.26
CA PRO A 29 -12.97 12.18 -11.13
C PRO A 29 -13.64 11.04 -10.36
N ASN A 30 -13.73 11.16 -9.04
CA ASN A 30 -14.36 10.19 -8.13
C ASN A 30 -13.77 8.77 -8.15
N CYS A 31 -12.62 8.57 -8.81
CA CYS A 31 -11.93 7.29 -8.82
C CYS A 31 -10.95 7.21 -7.66
N PHE A 32 -10.92 6.07 -7.00
CA PHE A 32 -9.99 5.73 -5.93
C PHE A 32 -9.25 4.45 -6.26
N VAL A 33 -7.93 4.41 -6.06
CA VAL A 33 -7.12 3.21 -6.35
C VAL A 33 -6.53 2.66 -5.06
N TRP A 34 -6.71 1.37 -4.79
CA TRP A 34 -6.06 0.72 -3.66
C TRP A 34 -5.21 -0.47 -4.08
N VAL A 35 -3.89 -0.30 -3.93
CA VAL A 35 -2.87 -1.30 -4.22
C VAL A 35 -2.38 -1.98 -2.94
N GLY A 36 -2.24 -3.30 -2.99
CA GLY A 36 -1.66 -4.11 -1.93
C GLY A 36 -0.43 -4.85 -2.44
N LEU A 37 0.71 -4.65 -1.79
CA LEU A 37 1.94 -5.40 -2.00
C LEU A 37 2.25 -6.29 -0.79
N LYS A 38 2.78 -7.49 -1.03
CA LYS A 38 3.36 -8.37 -0.01
C LYS A 38 4.82 -8.63 -0.38
N ASP A 39 5.73 -8.41 0.57
CA ASP A 39 7.17 -8.60 0.44
C ASP A 39 7.70 -8.12 -0.93
N PRO A 40 7.50 -6.83 -1.30
CA PRO A 40 7.84 -6.36 -2.63
C PRO A 40 9.34 -6.26 -2.88
N GLU A 41 9.72 -6.53 -4.12
CA GLU A 41 11.07 -6.27 -4.58
C GLU A 41 11.31 -4.77 -4.78
N SER A 42 12.60 -4.39 -4.79
CA SER A 42 13.03 -3.02 -5.03
C SER A 42 12.49 -2.40 -6.32
N ALA A 43 12.31 -3.20 -7.37
CA ALA A 43 11.76 -2.73 -8.64
C ALA A 43 10.26 -2.43 -8.55
N GLU A 44 9.49 -3.25 -7.81
CA GLU A 44 8.05 -3.00 -7.60
C GLU A 44 7.82 -1.70 -6.80
N LEU A 45 8.67 -1.42 -5.80
CA LEU A 45 8.60 -0.16 -5.05
C LEU A 45 8.93 1.05 -5.91
N GLU A 46 9.91 0.93 -6.80
CA GLU A 46 10.29 2.00 -7.72
C GLU A 46 9.19 2.30 -8.74
N GLU A 47 8.52 1.27 -9.24
CA GLU A 47 7.36 1.39 -10.11
C GLU A 47 6.20 2.11 -9.40
N MET A 48 5.89 1.71 -8.15
CA MET A 48 4.87 2.42 -7.36
C MET A 48 5.24 3.87 -7.06
N ARG A 49 6.54 4.16 -6.83
CA ARG A 49 7.03 5.53 -6.69
C ARG A 49 6.68 6.36 -7.92
N ALA A 50 6.91 5.82 -9.11
CA ALA A 50 6.61 6.50 -10.37
C ALA A 50 5.10 6.68 -10.59
N GLU A 51 4.30 5.62 -10.41
CA GLU A 51 2.84 5.66 -10.66
C GLU A 51 2.08 6.59 -9.72
N PHE A 52 2.48 6.66 -8.44
CA PHE A 52 1.82 7.49 -7.44
C PHE A 52 2.52 8.82 -7.15
N GLY A 53 3.72 9.05 -7.72
CA GLY A 53 4.54 10.21 -7.39
C GLY A 53 4.99 10.24 -5.94
N LEU A 54 5.34 9.08 -5.36
CA LEU A 54 5.72 8.97 -3.95
C LEU A 54 7.04 9.69 -3.66
N HIS A 55 7.16 10.25 -2.46
CA HIS A 55 8.40 10.87 -2.02
C HIS A 55 9.53 9.83 -1.86
N GLU A 56 10.72 10.16 -2.37
CA GLU A 56 11.87 9.24 -2.42
C GLU A 56 12.24 8.68 -1.04
N LEU A 57 12.33 9.55 -0.03
CA LEU A 57 12.66 9.13 1.35
C LEU A 57 11.63 8.14 1.94
N ALA A 58 10.35 8.29 1.62
CA ALA A 58 9.32 7.37 2.14
C ALA A 58 9.42 5.99 1.46
N VAL A 59 9.78 5.96 0.18
CA VAL A 59 10.05 4.71 -0.56
C VAL A 59 11.34 4.06 -0.09
N GLU A 60 12.35 4.85 0.24
CA GLU A 60 13.59 4.36 0.86
C GLU A 60 13.32 3.71 2.22
N ASP A 61 12.53 4.34 3.08
CA ASP A 61 12.13 3.77 4.36
C ASP A 61 11.35 2.47 4.20
N ALA A 62 10.34 2.47 3.33
CA ALA A 62 9.60 1.26 3.01
C ALA A 62 10.51 0.17 2.44
N ARG A 63 11.56 0.52 1.67
CA ARG A 63 12.51 -0.46 1.11
C ARG A 63 13.39 -1.09 2.17
N HIS A 64 13.91 -0.29 3.10
CA HIS A 64 14.75 -0.77 4.20
C HIS A 64 13.96 -1.60 5.21
N GLY A 65 12.72 -1.18 5.50
CA GLY A 65 11.87 -1.76 6.52
C GLY A 65 12.45 -1.65 7.94
N HIS A 66 11.85 -2.36 8.88
CA HIS A 66 12.20 -2.34 10.31
C HIS A 66 12.22 -0.93 10.92
N GLN A 67 11.35 -0.07 10.42
CA GLN A 67 11.19 1.29 10.90
C GLN A 67 10.44 1.28 12.23
N ARG A 68 10.65 2.33 13.03
CA ARG A 68 9.78 2.55 14.20
C ARG A 68 8.42 3.01 13.70
N PRO A 69 7.31 2.59 14.34
CA PRO A 69 5.99 3.09 13.99
C PRO A 69 5.95 4.62 13.99
N LYS A 70 5.46 5.20 12.91
CA LYS A 70 5.45 6.65 12.67
C LYS A 70 4.38 7.02 11.64
N ILE A 71 4.07 8.32 11.59
CA ILE A 71 3.29 8.94 10.52
C ILE A 71 4.06 10.20 10.10
N GLU A 72 4.27 10.36 8.81
CA GLU A 72 4.98 11.48 8.20
C GLU A 72 4.16 12.06 7.03
N GLU A 73 4.26 13.38 6.86
CA GLU A 73 3.58 14.12 5.79
C GLU A 73 4.58 14.45 4.68
N TYR A 74 4.20 14.14 3.44
CA TYR A 74 4.98 14.44 2.24
C TYR A 74 4.07 15.11 1.20
N GLY A 75 4.01 16.44 1.25
CA GLY A 75 3.09 17.22 0.41
C GLY A 75 1.64 16.81 0.69
N ASP A 76 0.94 16.34 -0.33
CA ASP A 76 -0.46 15.90 -0.23
C ASP A 76 -0.60 14.40 0.09
N SER A 77 0.49 13.74 0.51
CA SER A 77 0.51 12.32 0.86
C SER A 77 0.97 12.08 2.30
N LEU A 78 0.41 11.04 2.92
CA LEU A 78 0.83 10.54 4.22
C LEU A 78 1.57 9.23 4.05
N PHE A 79 2.63 9.05 4.82
CA PHE A 79 3.34 7.77 4.97
C PHE A 79 3.23 7.31 6.41
N ALA A 80 2.69 6.12 6.63
CA ALA A 80 2.55 5.51 7.94
C ALA A 80 3.27 4.17 7.99
N VAL A 81 4.03 3.96 9.07
CA VAL A 81 4.63 2.66 9.39
C VAL A 81 3.94 2.11 10.63
N LEU A 82 3.51 0.86 10.55
CA LEU A 82 2.89 0.10 11.63
C LEU A 82 3.65 -1.20 11.85
N GLN A 83 3.78 -1.60 13.12
CA GLN A 83 4.28 -2.93 13.47
C GLN A 83 3.12 -3.89 13.71
N THR A 84 3.28 -5.12 13.24
CA THR A 84 2.35 -6.21 13.48
C THR A 84 3.04 -7.27 14.32
N VAL A 85 2.25 -7.95 15.14
CA VAL A 85 2.70 -9.11 15.92
C VAL A 85 1.80 -10.26 15.54
N GLU A 86 2.36 -11.28 14.90
CA GLU A 86 1.67 -12.50 14.51
C GLU A 86 2.26 -13.69 15.26
N THR A 87 1.53 -14.80 15.36
CA THR A 87 2.05 -16.03 15.99
C THR A 87 2.32 -17.06 14.90
N ARG A 88 3.56 -17.53 14.82
CA ARG A 88 3.98 -18.60 13.92
C ARG A 88 4.74 -19.65 14.71
N ASP A 89 4.36 -20.92 14.52
CA ASP A 89 4.96 -22.06 15.24
C ASP A 89 5.01 -21.88 16.77
N GLY A 90 4.00 -21.19 17.31
CA GLY A 90 3.89 -20.90 18.74
C GLY A 90 4.82 -19.80 19.27
N GLN A 91 5.53 -19.08 18.39
CA GLN A 91 6.38 -17.94 18.72
C GLN A 91 5.83 -16.63 18.13
N PRO A 92 6.01 -15.49 18.80
CA PRO A 92 5.66 -14.20 18.22
C PRO A 92 6.65 -13.83 17.11
N GLU A 93 6.14 -13.50 15.93
CA GLU A 93 6.88 -12.92 14.82
C GLU A 93 6.45 -11.48 14.60
N LEU A 94 7.43 -10.60 14.41
CA LEU A 94 7.19 -9.20 14.08
C LEU A 94 7.11 -9.04 12.57
N GLY A 95 6.04 -8.41 12.11
CA GLY A 95 5.89 -7.94 10.75
C GLY A 95 5.75 -6.42 10.70
N GLU A 96 5.71 -5.88 9.49
CA GLU A 96 5.60 -4.46 9.25
C GLU A 96 4.55 -4.20 8.16
N VAL A 97 3.81 -3.11 8.35
CA VAL A 97 2.86 -2.59 7.37
C VAL A 97 3.21 -1.14 7.10
N ASP A 98 3.57 -0.86 5.86
CA ASP A 98 3.74 0.50 5.37
C ASP A 98 2.50 0.92 4.58
N ILE A 99 2.01 2.12 4.81
CA ILE A 99 0.82 2.65 4.14
C ILE A 99 1.14 4.04 3.61
N PHE A 100 1.05 4.18 2.29
CA PHE A 100 0.99 5.47 1.62
C PHE A 100 -0.47 5.82 1.37
N VAL A 101 -0.87 7.02 1.76
CA VAL A 101 -2.23 7.55 1.54
C VAL A 101 -2.11 8.86 0.79
N GLY A 102 -2.69 8.93 -0.40
CA GLY A 102 -2.86 10.19 -1.13
C GLY A 102 -4.33 10.61 -1.19
N PRO A 103 -4.65 11.69 -1.94
CA PRO A 103 -6.01 12.22 -2.04
C PRO A 103 -7.04 11.21 -2.54
N ASN A 104 -6.62 10.30 -3.42
CA ASN A 104 -7.49 9.30 -4.03
C ASN A 104 -6.82 7.93 -4.20
N TYR A 105 -5.86 7.59 -3.33
CA TYR A 105 -5.28 6.25 -3.33
C TYR A 105 -4.82 5.78 -1.96
N ILE A 106 -4.72 4.46 -1.84
CA ILE A 106 -3.95 3.78 -0.80
C ILE A 106 -2.98 2.82 -1.47
N LEU A 107 -1.71 2.88 -1.08
CA LEU A 107 -0.74 1.81 -1.33
C LEU A 107 -0.37 1.20 0.03
N SER A 108 -0.70 -0.07 0.21
CA SER A 108 -0.36 -0.82 1.42
C SER A 108 0.69 -1.88 1.11
N ILE A 109 1.79 -1.89 1.86
CA ILE A 109 2.87 -2.85 1.74
C ILE A 109 2.93 -3.64 3.03
N ARG A 110 3.06 -4.96 2.93
CA ARG A 110 3.26 -5.83 4.09
C ARG A 110 4.58 -6.57 3.96
N ARG A 111 5.36 -6.59 5.03
CA ARG A 111 6.56 -7.42 5.19
C ARG A 111 6.41 -8.35 6.37
N HIS A 112 6.73 -9.62 6.15
CA HIS A 112 6.70 -10.63 7.22
C HIS A 112 5.36 -10.65 8.01
N SER A 113 4.25 -10.37 7.30
CA SER A 113 2.89 -10.37 7.85
C SER A 113 1.98 -11.15 6.91
N GLU A 114 1.34 -12.18 7.46
CA GLU A 114 0.38 -13.01 6.73
C GLU A 114 -1.00 -12.36 6.72
N LYS A 115 -1.33 -11.57 7.74
CA LYS A 115 -2.65 -10.92 7.82
C LYS A 115 -2.77 -9.80 6.78
N GLY A 116 -3.52 -10.09 5.72
CA GLY A 116 -3.87 -9.11 4.69
C GLY A 116 -5.07 -8.22 5.04
N PHE A 117 -5.49 -7.44 4.05
CA PHE A 117 -6.62 -6.49 4.18
C PHE A 117 -7.92 -6.99 3.54
N ALA A 118 -8.05 -8.30 3.31
CA ALA A 118 -9.24 -8.88 2.65
C ALA A 118 -10.54 -8.53 3.40
N ASP A 119 -10.55 -8.69 4.73
CA ASP A 119 -11.71 -8.36 5.57
C ASP A 119 -12.01 -6.85 5.59
N VAL A 120 -10.99 -6.00 5.41
CA VAL A 120 -11.19 -4.55 5.34
C VAL A 120 -11.85 -4.20 4.01
N ARG A 121 -11.34 -4.74 2.89
CA ARG A 121 -11.92 -4.56 1.55
C ARG A 121 -13.39 -5.02 1.52
N ALA A 122 -13.68 -6.21 2.05
CA ALA A 122 -15.04 -6.75 2.08
C ALA A 122 -16.06 -5.91 2.88
N ARG A 123 -15.62 -5.01 3.77
CA ARG A 123 -16.51 -4.07 4.49
C ARG A 123 -16.65 -2.72 3.77
N CYS A 124 -15.73 -2.40 2.88
CA CYS A 124 -15.68 -1.13 2.17
C CYS A 124 -16.29 -1.21 0.76
N GLU A 125 -16.41 -2.42 0.22
CA GLU A 125 -17.05 -2.77 -1.07
C GLU A 125 -18.51 -3.19 -0.90
#